data_AF-A0AAE3KNA9-F1
#
_entry.id   AF-A0AAE3KNA9-F1
#
_cell.length_a   1.000
_cell.length_b   1.000
_cell.length_c   1.000
_cell.angle_alpha   90.00
_cell.angle_beta   90.00
_cell.angle_gamma   90.00
#
_symmetry.space_group_name_H-M   'P 1'
#
loop_
_entity.id
_entity.type
_entity.pdbx_description
1 polymer ?
#
loop_
_entity_poly.entity_id
_entity_poly.type
_entity_poly.pdbx_seq_one_letter_code
_entity_poly.pdbx_strand_id
1 'polypeptide(L)'
;MEDKKERRGHLNRALINVSVLNSLDWDMPVDTFITDMVKKLHDFGEIVSGKPALCALLIEIRQYVGVDKQVRINELIVEVQTQGEFLPNQTPPNLLFDLLLQIDFKQQARLVRKVIDRHRTAAFLVHGEPYCGQQLLVNRLFRLKSEWKKISPIKIDVSHNGAGRSISHLWRQLASWFRLPKDVEPKEIIQKICDRLFTQDVILIFYTVDYMPPKVLMAWLQEFWEPLVAEVEENCPHSEQNTH
;
A
#
# COMPACT_ATOMS: atom_id res chain seq x y z
N MET A 1 0.04 -11.46 -1.54
CA MET A 1 -0.23 -12.89 -1.81
C MET A 1 -1.67 -13.28 -1.44
N GLU A 2 -2.58 -12.32 -1.22
CA GLU A 2 -3.90 -12.64 -0.66
C GLU A 2 -4.90 -13.08 -1.72
N ASP A 3 -4.89 -12.44 -2.90
CA ASP A 3 -5.78 -12.74 -4.02
C ASP A 3 -5.05 -13.47 -5.17
N LYS A 4 -5.79 -14.27 -5.93
CA LYS A 4 -5.27 -15.07 -7.06
C LYS A 4 -4.48 -14.25 -8.09
N LYS A 5 -4.93 -13.04 -8.39
CA LYS A 5 -4.29 -12.16 -9.39
C LYS A 5 -2.95 -11.64 -8.88
N GLU A 6 -2.90 -11.27 -7.61
CA GLU A 6 -1.68 -10.84 -6.93
C GLU A 6 -0.67 -11.98 -6.78
N ARG A 7 -1.10 -13.17 -6.36
CA ARG A 7 -0.26 -14.38 -6.27
C ARG A 7 0.42 -14.67 -7.61
N ARG A 8 -0.37 -14.69 -8.69
CA ARG A 8 0.15 -14.86 -10.06
C ARG A 8 1.11 -13.74 -10.45
N GLY A 9 0.80 -12.50 -10.11
CA GLY A 9 1.64 -11.35 -10.42
C GLY A 9 3.05 -11.46 -9.83
N HIS A 10 3.16 -11.81 -8.54
CA HIS A 10 4.47 -11.96 -7.89
C HIS A 10 5.25 -13.17 -8.43
N LEU A 11 4.58 -14.32 -8.56
CA LEU A 11 5.25 -15.54 -9.01
C LEU A 11 5.66 -15.50 -10.48
N ASN A 12 4.87 -14.88 -11.36
CA ASN A 12 5.26 -14.70 -12.76
C ASN A 12 6.47 -13.76 -12.93
N ARG A 13 6.61 -12.76 -12.05
CA ARG A 13 7.79 -11.88 -12.06
C ARG A 13 9.02 -12.59 -11.50
N ALA A 14 8.85 -13.37 -10.43
CA ALA A 14 9.94 -14.08 -9.79
C ALA A 14 10.44 -15.30 -10.59
N LEU A 15 9.55 -16.02 -11.29
CA LEU A 15 9.80 -17.37 -11.84
C LEU A 15 9.46 -17.44 -13.34
N ILE A 16 9.93 -16.45 -14.11
CA ILE A 16 9.63 -16.28 -15.54
C ILE A 16 9.72 -17.62 -16.30
N ASN A 17 8.63 -18.02 -16.95
CA ASN A 17 8.51 -19.22 -17.79
C ASN A 17 8.82 -20.56 -17.10
N VAL A 18 8.66 -20.67 -15.78
CA VAL A 18 8.90 -21.93 -15.06
C VAL A 18 7.62 -22.79 -15.04
N SER A 19 7.72 -24.05 -15.47
CA SER A 19 6.60 -24.99 -15.56
C SER A 19 5.92 -25.28 -14.22
N VAL A 20 6.63 -25.08 -13.10
CA VAL A 20 6.08 -25.19 -11.74
C VAL A 20 4.85 -24.31 -11.52
N LEU A 21 4.76 -23.16 -12.19
CA LEU A 21 3.62 -22.24 -12.08
C LEU A 21 2.31 -22.85 -12.59
N ASN A 22 2.39 -23.80 -13.53
CA ASN A 22 1.23 -24.51 -14.06
C ASN A 22 0.73 -25.59 -13.10
N SER A 23 1.56 -26.01 -12.14
CA SER A 23 1.22 -27.04 -11.15
C SER A 23 0.57 -26.48 -9.87
N LEU A 24 0.59 -25.15 -9.70
CA LEU A 24 0.02 -24.49 -8.54
C LEU A 24 -1.51 -24.43 -8.66
N ASP A 25 -2.21 -24.83 -7.59
CA ASP A 25 -3.65 -24.58 -7.47
C ASP A 25 -3.87 -23.19 -6.90
N TRP A 26 -4.31 -22.27 -7.76
CA TRP A 26 -4.42 -20.85 -7.45
C TRP A 26 -5.65 -20.48 -6.63
N ASP A 27 -6.63 -21.38 -6.53
CA ASP A 27 -7.94 -21.11 -5.92
C ASP A 27 -8.01 -21.53 -4.45
N MET A 28 -6.90 -22.06 -3.91
CA MET A 28 -6.81 -22.45 -2.50
C MET A 28 -6.82 -21.25 -1.54
N PRO A 29 -7.23 -21.44 -0.27
CA PRO A 29 -7.02 -20.48 0.80
C PRO A 29 -5.55 -20.06 0.92
N VAL A 30 -5.28 -18.82 1.33
CA VAL A 30 -3.93 -18.21 1.32
C VAL A 30 -2.89 -19.11 1.99
N ASP A 31 -3.22 -19.66 3.15
CA ASP A 31 -2.30 -20.41 4.01
C ASP A 31 -1.94 -21.76 3.39
N THR A 32 -2.95 -22.45 2.85
CA THR A 32 -2.78 -23.70 2.11
C THR A 32 -2.03 -23.46 0.81
N PHE A 33 -2.35 -22.36 0.10
CA PHE A 33 -1.69 -21.98 -1.15
C PHE A 33 -0.20 -21.74 -0.96
N ILE A 34 0.18 -20.96 0.05
CA ILE A 34 1.57 -20.64 0.31
C ILE A 34 2.33 -21.91 0.70
N THR A 35 1.75 -22.77 1.53
CA THR A 35 2.38 -24.03 1.93
C THR A 35 2.58 -24.97 0.75
N ASP A 36 1.55 -25.16 -0.08
CA ASP A 36 1.62 -25.97 -1.31
C ASP A 36 2.59 -25.39 -2.34
N MET A 37 2.60 -24.07 -2.50
CA MET A 37 3.52 -23.36 -3.37
C MET A 37 4.97 -23.54 -2.93
N VAL A 38 5.29 -23.33 -1.65
CA VAL A 38 6.64 -23.52 -1.12
C VAL A 38 7.09 -24.96 -1.30
N LYS A 39 6.21 -25.92 -0.99
CA LYS A 39 6.49 -27.34 -1.17
C LYS A 39 6.74 -27.67 -2.64
N LYS A 40 5.89 -27.22 -3.56
CA LYS A 40 6.08 -27.46 -5.01
C LYS A 40 7.32 -26.75 -5.55
N LEU A 41 7.67 -25.56 -5.07
CA LEU A 41 8.91 -24.87 -5.47
C LEU A 41 10.16 -25.57 -4.93
N HIS A 42 10.07 -26.15 -3.74
CA HIS A 42 11.10 -26.99 -3.14
C HIS A 42 11.25 -28.32 -3.93
N ASP A 43 10.14 -29.04 -4.14
CA ASP A 43 10.09 -30.36 -4.79
C ASP A 43 10.39 -30.29 -6.29
N PHE A 44 10.07 -29.17 -6.96
CA PHE A 44 10.50 -28.88 -8.33
C PHE A 44 12.04 -28.84 -8.47
N GLY A 45 12.76 -28.84 -7.34
CA GLY A 45 14.19 -28.61 -7.26
C GLY A 45 15.03 -29.66 -6.58
N GLU A 46 14.54 -30.89 -6.36
CA GLU A 46 15.29 -31.86 -5.56
C GLU A 46 16.68 -32.19 -6.10
N ILE A 47 17.05 -31.80 -7.32
CA ILE A 47 18.48 -31.68 -7.67
C ILE A 47 18.65 -30.44 -8.59
N VAL A 48 19.14 -29.32 -8.05
CA VAL A 48 19.64 -28.09 -8.73
C VAL A 48 18.68 -26.88 -8.93
N SER A 49 17.37 -26.99 -9.20
CA SER A 49 16.54 -25.81 -9.64
C SER A 49 15.57 -25.15 -8.64
N GLY A 50 15.26 -25.75 -7.49
CA GLY A 50 14.23 -25.21 -6.55
C GLY A 50 14.73 -24.17 -5.57
N LYS A 51 15.97 -24.31 -5.09
CA LYS A 51 16.65 -23.26 -4.31
C LYS A 51 16.74 -21.94 -5.07
N PRO A 52 17.17 -21.91 -6.36
CA PRO A 52 17.10 -20.71 -7.18
C PRO A 52 15.71 -20.08 -7.25
N ALA A 53 14.63 -20.88 -7.32
CA ALA A 53 13.26 -20.38 -7.39
C ALA A 53 12.81 -19.71 -6.08
N LEU A 54 13.12 -20.32 -4.93
CA LEU A 54 12.86 -19.72 -3.61
C LEU A 54 13.70 -18.45 -3.39
N CYS A 55 14.99 -18.47 -3.78
CA CYS A 55 15.83 -17.29 -3.73
C CYS A 55 15.31 -16.18 -4.65
N ALA A 56 14.87 -16.49 -5.87
CA ALA A 56 14.31 -15.50 -6.79
C ALA A 56 13.03 -14.87 -6.23
N LEU A 57 12.16 -15.66 -5.60
CA LEU A 57 10.97 -15.15 -4.92
C LEU A 57 11.34 -14.25 -3.73
N LEU A 58 12.31 -14.67 -2.90
CA LEU A 58 12.79 -13.87 -1.77
C LEU A 58 13.46 -12.56 -2.23
N ILE A 59 14.24 -12.60 -3.32
CA ILE A 59 14.88 -11.43 -3.94
C ILE A 59 13.82 -10.47 -4.49
N GLU A 60 12.79 -10.97 -5.16
CA GLU A 60 11.67 -10.16 -5.63
C GLU A 60 10.94 -9.53 -4.45
N ILE A 61 10.63 -10.31 -3.41
CA ILE A 61 9.97 -9.80 -2.19
C ILE A 61 10.82 -8.75 -1.49
N ARG A 62 12.15 -8.94 -1.44
CA ARG A 62 13.11 -8.02 -0.81
C ARG A 62 13.01 -6.60 -1.35
N GLN A 63 12.67 -6.42 -2.63
CA GLN A 63 12.55 -5.10 -3.26
C GLN A 63 11.40 -4.26 -2.68
N TYR A 64 10.46 -4.88 -1.95
CA TYR A 64 9.26 -4.24 -1.48
C TYR A 64 9.14 -4.19 0.05
N VAL A 65 10.22 -4.47 0.78
CA VAL A 65 10.25 -4.53 2.25
C VAL A 65 11.34 -3.66 2.86
N GLY A 66 11.15 -3.27 4.12
CA GLY A 66 12.05 -2.38 4.85
C GLY A 66 13.40 -2.99 5.18
N VAL A 67 14.39 -2.14 5.45
CA VAL A 67 15.80 -2.53 5.68
C VAL A 67 15.92 -3.56 6.82
N ASP A 68 15.12 -3.41 7.88
CA ASP A 68 14.98 -4.35 8.99
C ASP A 68 14.60 -5.77 8.51
N LYS A 69 13.65 -5.85 7.58
CA LYS A 69 13.18 -7.12 7.00
C LYS A 69 14.08 -7.63 5.89
N GLN A 70 14.81 -6.75 5.20
CA GLN A 70 15.79 -7.14 4.19
C GLN A 70 16.97 -7.89 4.80
N VAL A 71 17.44 -7.50 5.99
CA VAL A 71 18.47 -8.25 6.73
C VAL A 71 18.00 -9.69 6.95
N ARG A 72 16.76 -9.86 7.43
CA ARG A 72 16.19 -11.20 7.66
C ARG A 72 15.97 -11.99 6.36
N ILE A 73 15.55 -11.34 5.28
CA ILE A 73 15.43 -11.99 3.97
C ILE A 73 16.79 -12.38 3.41
N ASN A 74 17.84 -11.58 3.62
CA ASN A 74 19.20 -11.92 3.22
C ASN A 74 19.72 -13.12 4.02
N GLU A 75 19.47 -13.17 5.33
CA GLU A 75 19.76 -14.35 6.16
C GLU A 75 19.05 -15.60 5.62
N LEU A 76 17.76 -15.49 5.29
CA LEU A 76 16.98 -16.60 4.71
C LEU A 76 17.48 -17.02 3.32
N ILE A 77 17.90 -16.08 2.48
CA ILE A 77 18.52 -16.39 1.17
C ILE A 77 19.81 -17.16 1.40
N VAL A 78 20.64 -16.74 2.37
CA VAL A 78 21.88 -17.45 2.72
C VAL A 78 21.57 -18.83 3.30
N GLU A 79 20.59 -18.97 4.19
CA GLU A 79 20.14 -20.25 4.75
C GLU A 79 19.67 -21.23 3.64
N VAL A 80 18.82 -20.76 2.72
CA VAL A 80 18.33 -21.55 1.57
C VAL A 80 19.46 -21.95 0.61
N GLN A 81 20.49 -21.11 0.47
CA GLN A 81 21.66 -21.38 -0.37
C GLN A 81 22.67 -22.33 0.29
N THR A 82 22.84 -22.27 1.62
CA THR A 82 23.88 -22.99 2.36
C THR A 82 23.45 -24.36 2.88
N GLN A 83 22.16 -24.65 3.04
CA GLN A 83 21.70 -25.98 3.45
C GLN A 83 21.84 -27.01 2.32
N GLY A 84 22.99 -27.71 2.27
CA GLY A 84 23.30 -28.77 1.31
C GLY A 84 22.44 -30.03 1.44
N GLU A 85 21.82 -30.27 2.60
CA GLU A 85 20.83 -31.33 2.84
C GLU A 85 19.79 -30.75 3.79
N PHE A 86 18.53 -30.68 3.38
CA PHE A 86 17.44 -30.34 4.28
C PHE A 86 17.26 -31.51 5.27
N LEU A 87 17.88 -31.41 6.45
CA LEU A 87 17.38 -32.17 7.59
C LEU A 87 15.96 -31.65 7.89
N PRO A 88 14.97 -32.53 8.13
CA PRO A 88 13.54 -32.18 8.13
C PRO A 88 13.08 -31.25 9.28
N ASN A 89 14.00 -30.57 9.96
CA ASN A 89 13.71 -29.70 11.08
C ASN A 89 14.32 -28.32 10.86
N GLN A 90 13.43 -27.31 10.83
CA GLN A 90 13.66 -25.90 11.23
C GLN A 90 13.83 -24.81 10.16
N THR A 91 13.02 -24.82 9.10
CA THR A 91 12.38 -23.55 8.71
C THR A 91 10.91 -23.83 8.46
N PRO A 92 10.04 -23.61 9.45
CA PRO A 92 8.66 -24.00 9.29
C PRO A 92 8.03 -23.10 8.19
N PRO A 93 7.20 -23.66 7.28
CA PRO A 93 6.51 -22.91 6.22
C PRO A 93 5.75 -21.68 6.74
N ASN A 94 5.43 -21.68 8.03
CA ASN A 94 4.88 -20.56 8.76
C ASN A 94 5.81 -19.32 8.76
N LEU A 95 7.13 -19.41 8.58
CA LEU A 95 8.03 -18.26 8.71
C LEU A 95 8.05 -17.38 7.46
N LEU A 96 8.11 -18.00 6.28
CA LEU A 96 7.90 -17.30 5.00
C LEU A 96 6.46 -16.80 4.89
N PHE A 97 5.51 -17.60 5.38
CA PHE A 97 4.11 -17.20 5.52
C PHE A 97 3.95 -16.01 6.47
N ASP A 98 4.62 -16.00 7.62
CA ASP A 98 4.58 -14.92 8.61
C ASP A 98 5.25 -13.67 8.05
N LEU A 99 6.35 -13.79 7.30
CA LEU A 99 6.97 -12.67 6.59
C LEU A 99 6.03 -12.12 5.51
N LEU A 100 5.42 -12.98 4.69
CA LEU A 100 4.42 -12.58 3.69
C LEU A 100 3.18 -11.94 4.34
N LEU A 101 2.75 -12.42 5.51
CA LEU A 101 1.66 -11.86 6.31
C LEU A 101 2.05 -10.57 7.05
N GLN A 102 3.33 -10.38 7.39
CA GLN A 102 3.86 -9.16 7.98
C GLN A 102 4.07 -8.06 6.92
N ILE A 103 4.33 -8.44 5.67
CA ILE A 103 4.32 -7.56 4.50
C ILE A 103 2.89 -7.17 4.14
N ASP A 104 1.92 -7.96 4.58
CA ASP A 104 0.52 -7.73 4.28
C ASP A 104 -0.11 -6.60 5.13
N PHE A 105 0.67 -5.86 5.92
CA PHE A 105 0.24 -4.66 6.66
C PHE A 105 -1.11 -4.78 7.39
N LYS A 106 -1.46 -5.98 7.90
CA LYS A 106 -2.79 -6.25 8.49
C LYS A 106 -3.11 -5.32 9.65
N GLN A 107 -2.10 -4.99 10.46
CA GLN A 107 -2.27 -4.09 11.60
C GLN A 107 -2.57 -2.66 11.14
N GLN A 108 -1.80 -2.13 10.19
CA GLN A 108 -1.99 -0.80 9.62
C GLN A 108 -3.36 -0.69 8.93
N ALA A 109 -3.73 -1.70 8.14
CA ALA A 109 -5.04 -1.78 7.50
C ALA A 109 -6.20 -1.77 8.52
N ARG A 110 -6.06 -2.50 9.64
CA ARG A 110 -7.03 -2.50 10.75
C ARG A 110 -7.12 -1.13 11.44
N LEU A 111 -6.00 -0.44 11.64
CA LEU A 111 -5.98 0.90 12.24
C LEU A 111 -6.70 1.92 11.35
N VAL A 112 -6.37 1.94 10.05
CA VAL A 112 -7.04 2.82 9.08
C VAL A 112 -8.53 2.52 9.02
N ARG A 113 -8.92 1.24 8.95
CA ARG A 113 -10.34 0.82 8.96
C ARG A 113 -11.11 1.39 10.15
N LYS A 114 -10.57 1.26 11.37
CA LYS A 114 -11.23 1.78 12.58
C LYS A 114 -11.50 3.29 12.52
N VAL A 115 -10.62 4.06 11.89
CA VAL A 115 -10.76 5.52 11.78
C VAL A 115 -11.79 5.86 10.69
N ILE A 116 -11.69 5.27 9.50
CA ILE A 116 -12.60 5.58 8.38
C ILE A 116 -14.04 5.08 8.60
N ASP A 117 -14.24 4.14 9.52
CA ASP A 117 -15.58 3.66 9.91
C ASP A 117 -16.25 4.63 10.91
N ARG A 118 -15.48 5.49 11.59
CA ARG A 118 -15.98 6.43 12.60
C ARG A 118 -16.04 7.88 12.10
N HIS A 119 -15.12 8.25 11.23
CA HIS A 119 -14.98 9.62 10.76
C HIS A 119 -15.27 9.70 9.26
N ARG A 120 -16.09 10.68 8.86
CA ARG A 120 -16.37 10.95 7.44
C ARG A 120 -15.11 11.39 6.69
N THR A 121 -14.25 12.12 7.38
CA THR A 121 -13.01 12.70 6.86
C THR A 121 -11.85 12.28 7.75
N ALA A 122 -10.76 11.77 7.17
CA ALA A 122 -9.58 11.32 7.90
C ALA A 122 -8.31 11.53 7.08
N ALA A 123 -7.22 11.89 7.75
CA ALA A 123 -5.88 11.99 7.17
C ALA A 123 -4.96 10.97 7.81
N PHE A 124 -4.07 10.38 6.99
CA PHE A 124 -3.09 9.40 7.44
C PHE A 124 -1.72 9.77 6.91
N LEU A 125 -0.71 9.75 7.78
CA LEU A 125 0.68 9.82 7.37
C LEU A 125 1.24 8.40 7.26
N VAL A 126 1.53 7.97 6.03
CA VAL A 126 2.27 6.73 5.79
C VAL A 126 3.75 7.06 5.72
N HIS A 127 4.51 6.64 6.72
CA HIS A 127 5.95 6.88 6.81
C HIS A 127 6.72 5.58 7.15
N GLY A 128 8.03 5.63 6.95
CA GLY A 128 8.96 4.54 7.19
C GLY A 128 10.25 4.80 6.41
N GLU A 129 11.27 3.96 6.62
CA GLU A 129 12.52 4.06 5.83
C GLU A 129 12.22 3.92 4.32
N PRO A 130 13.04 4.50 3.44
CA PRO A 130 12.87 4.35 2.00
C PRO A 130 12.71 2.87 1.59
N TYR A 131 11.81 2.61 0.65
CA TYR A 131 11.53 1.26 0.11
C TYR A 131 10.90 0.26 1.10
N CYS A 132 10.35 0.70 2.23
CA CYS A 132 9.62 -0.14 3.20
C CYS A 132 8.21 -0.60 2.79
N GLY A 133 7.87 -0.55 1.50
CA GLY A 133 6.55 -0.97 1.03
C GLY A 133 5.42 0.00 1.37
N GLN A 134 5.70 1.29 1.62
CA GLN A 134 4.67 2.33 1.82
C GLN A 134 3.67 2.36 0.66
N GLN A 135 4.14 2.21 -0.57
CA GLN A 135 3.27 2.14 -1.75
C GLN A 135 2.41 0.87 -1.77
N LEU A 136 2.93 -0.26 -1.29
CA LEU A 136 2.15 -1.49 -1.14
C LEU A 136 1.08 -1.33 -0.07
N LEU A 137 1.40 -0.69 1.07
CA LEU A 137 0.42 -0.34 2.09
C LEU A 137 -0.68 0.54 1.48
N VAL A 138 -0.33 1.61 0.76
CA VAL A 138 -1.33 2.47 0.09
C VAL A 138 -2.23 1.66 -0.85
N ASN A 139 -1.65 0.80 -1.71
CA ASN A 139 -2.42 -0.08 -2.59
C ASN A 139 -3.34 -1.04 -1.83
N ARG A 140 -2.90 -1.53 -0.66
CA ARG A 140 -3.73 -2.35 0.23
C ARG A 140 -4.87 -1.55 0.81
N LEU A 141 -4.65 -0.30 1.23
CA LEU A 141 -5.69 0.55 1.79
C LEU A 141 -6.84 0.77 0.79
N PHE A 142 -6.56 0.87 -0.52
CA PHE A 142 -7.57 0.92 -1.58
C PHE A 142 -8.50 -0.32 -1.63
N ARG A 143 -8.09 -1.44 -1.04
CA ARG A 143 -8.90 -2.66 -0.97
C ARG A 143 -9.79 -2.71 0.28
N LEU A 144 -9.68 -1.75 1.20
CA LEU A 144 -10.48 -1.74 2.43
C LEU A 144 -11.98 -1.63 2.15
N LYS A 145 -12.35 -0.84 1.14
CA LYS A 145 -13.71 -0.65 0.63
C LYS A 145 -13.76 -1.05 -0.84
N SER A 146 -14.80 -1.77 -1.25
CA SER A 146 -14.90 -2.29 -2.61
C SER A 146 -15.11 -1.17 -3.65
N GLU A 147 -15.75 -0.09 -3.19
CA GLU A 147 -16.11 1.12 -3.90
C GLU A 147 -14.84 1.88 -4.33
N TRP A 148 -13.81 1.88 -3.49
CA TRP A 148 -12.54 2.57 -3.73
C TRP A 148 -11.77 2.04 -4.93
N LYS A 149 -12.03 0.80 -5.37
CA LYS A 149 -11.42 0.24 -6.59
C LYS A 149 -11.84 0.99 -7.86
N LYS A 150 -13.00 1.65 -7.84
CA LYS A 150 -13.56 2.39 -8.99
C LYS A 150 -13.29 3.89 -8.90
N ILE A 151 -12.87 4.38 -7.73
CA ILE A 151 -12.58 5.78 -7.51
C ILE A 151 -11.23 6.10 -8.14
N SER A 152 -11.16 7.19 -8.91
CA SER A 152 -9.89 7.74 -9.36
C SER A 152 -9.33 8.65 -8.25
N PRO A 153 -8.29 8.23 -7.51
CA PRO A 153 -7.68 9.06 -6.48
C PRO A 153 -6.97 10.27 -7.10
N ILE A 154 -7.00 11.39 -6.39
CA ILE A 154 -6.28 12.60 -6.74
C ILE A 154 -4.85 12.44 -6.20
N LYS A 155 -3.89 12.34 -7.11
CA LYS A 155 -2.48 12.09 -6.77
C LYS A 155 -1.65 13.34 -7.02
N ILE A 156 -0.93 13.78 -6.00
CA ILE A 156 -0.05 14.94 -6.04
C ILE A 156 1.33 14.47 -5.58
N ASP A 157 2.32 14.55 -6.47
CA ASP A 157 3.72 14.37 -6.12
C ASP A 157 4.30 15.76 -5.81
N VAL A 158 4.63 15.98 -4.55
CA VAL A 158 5.03 17.29 -4.06
C VAL A 158 6.51 17.58 -4.38
N SER A 159 7.31 16.55 -4.66
CA SER A 159 8.68 16.72 -5.14
C SER A 159 8.69 17.19 -6.60
N HIS A 160 7.70 16.76 -7.39
CA HIS A 160 7.64 17.05 -8.81
C HIS A 160 7.35 18.53 -9.08
N ASN A 161 8.15 19.14 -9.97
CA ASN A 161 8.06 20.56 -10.37
C ASN A 161 8.07 21.56 -9.19
N GLY A 162 8.61 21.17 -8.03
CA GLY A 162 8.64 22.00 -6.84
C GLY A 162 7.25 22.32 -6.26
N ALA A 163 6.23 21.52 -6.55
CA ALA A 163 4.87 21.75 -6.09
C ALA A 163 4.81 21.91 -4.56
N GLY A 164 5.52 21.07 -3.82
CA GLY A 164 5.61 21.12 -2.35
C GLY A 164 6.39 22.31 -1.78
N ARG A 165 6.98 23.18 -2.60
CA ARG A 165 7.70 24.38 -2.16
C ARG A 165 6.82 25.63 -2.15
N SER A 166 5.64 25.58 -2.75
CA SER A 166 4.73 26.73 -2.85
C SER A 166 3.27 26.30 -2.76
N ILE A 167 2.54 26.91 -1.83
CA ILE A 167 1.10 26.67 -1.63
C ILE A 167 0.31 26.96 -2.91
N SER A 168 0.63 28.05 -3.62
CA SER A 168 0.01 28.39 -4.89
C SER A 168 0.21 27.32 -5.97
N HIS A 169 1.35 26.62 -5.96
CA HIS A 169 1.58 25.51 -6.88
C HIS A 169 0.75 24.26 -6.51
N LEU A 170 0.57 23.97 -5.22
CA LEU A 170 -0.31 22.90 -4.75
C LEU A 170 -1.76 23.18 -5.16
N TRP A 171 -2.26 24.40 -4.93
CA TRP A 171 -3.59 24.81 -5.39
C TRP A 171 -3.77 24.67 -6.89
N ARG A 172 -2.78 25.09 -7.69
CA ARG A 172 -2.81 24.92 -9.15
C ARG A 172 -2.85 23.45 -9.59
N GLN A 173 -2.17 22.57 -8.86
CA GLN A 173 -2.23 21.13 -9.14
C GLN A 173 -3.60 20.54 -8.76
N LEU A 174 -4.21 20.96 -7.65
CA LEU A 174 -5.58 20.55 -7.33
C LEU A 174 -6.58 21.09 -8.36
N ALA A 175 -6.49 22.37 -8.73
CA ALA A 175 -7.35 23.00 -9.72
C ALA A 175 -7.36 22.23 -11.04
N SER A 176 -6.19 21.77 -11.51
CA SER A 176 -6.08 21.02 -12.77
C SER A 176 -6.82 19.68 -12.74
N TRP A 177 -6.84 19.00 -11.59
CA TRP A 177 -7.61 17.75 -11.40
C TRP A 177 -9.13 17.98 -11.55
N PHE A 178 -9.61 19.15 -11.17
CA PHE A 178 -11.02 19.56 -11.32
C PHE A 178 -11.31 20.33 -12.61
N ARG A 179 -10.31 20.47 -13.51
CA ARG A 179 -10.39 21.26 -14.75
C ARG A 179 -10.78 22.73 -14.52
N LEU A 180 -10.36 23.27 -13.37
CA LEU A 180 -10.56 24.67 -13.02
C LEU A 180 -9.45 25.57 -13.61
N PRO A 181 -9.71 26.87 -13.79
CA PRO A 181 -8.69 27.86 -14.15
C PRO A 181 -7.52 27.90 -13.16
N LYS A 182 -6.36 28.41 -13.58
CA LYS A 182 -5.14 28.45 -12.74
C LYS A 182 -5.20 29.51 -11.64
N ASP A 183 -6.03 30.51 -11.84
CA ASP A 183 -6.31 31.69 -11.02
C ASP A 183 -7.56 31.51 -10.15
N VAL A 184 -8.08 30.28 -10.09
CA VAL A 184 -9.25 29.97 -9.26
C VAL A 184 -8.92 30.15 -7.77
N GLU A 185 -9.86 30.71 -7.03
CA GLU A 185 -9.74 30.89 -5.59
C GLU A 185 -9.75 29.53 -4.87
N PRO A 186 -8.91 29.33 -3.82
CA PRO A 186 -8.86 28.10 -3.04
C PRO A 186 -10.23 27.59 -2.56
N LYS A 187 -11.12 28.52 -2.19
CA LYS A 187 -12.47 28.20 -1.72
C LYS A 187 -13.32 27.47 -2.77
N GLU A 188 -13.20 27.83 -4.04
CA GLU A 188 -13.94 27.14 -5.11
C GLU A 188 -13.41 25.72 -5.34
N ILE A 189 -12.10 25.49 -5.15
CA ILE A 189 -11.50 24.16 -5.21
C ILE A 189 -12.04 23.28 -4.08
N ILE A 190 -12.09 23.82 -2.85
CA ILE A 190 -12.65 23.12 -1.68
C ILE A 190 -14.11 22.76 -1.95
N GLN A 191 -14.92 23.70 -2.42
CA GLN A 191 -16.32 23.43 -2.76
C GLN A 191 -16.46 22.29 -3.79
N LYS A 192 -15.61 22.24 -4.82
CA LYS A 192 -15.61 21.12 -5.78
C LYS A 192 -15.23 19.77 -5.16
N ILE A 193 -14.34 19.78 -4.17
CA ILE A 193 -14.00 18.58 -3.40
C ILE A 193 -15.22 18.15 -2.58
N CYS A 194 -15.89 19.08 -1.89
CA CYS A 194 -17.10 18.84 -1.11
C CYS A 194 -18.24 18.31 -1.98
N ASP A 195 -18.55 18.95 -3.11
CA ASP A 195 -19.54 18.51 -4.10
C ASP A 195 -19.33 17.05 -4.51
N ARG A 196 -18.06 16.68 -4.75
CA ARG A 196 -17.68 15.31 -5.09
C ARG A 196 -17.84 14.36 -3.90
N LEU A 197 -17.48 14.80 -2.69
CA LEU A 197 -17.60 14.03 -1.46
C LEU A 197 -19.06 13.66 -1.11
N PHE A 198 -20.04 14.49 -1.48
CA PHE A 198 -21.46 14.17 -1.31
C PHE A 198 -21.94 13.00 -2.18
N THR A 199 -21.30 12.78 -3.33
CA THR A 199 -21.72 11.76 -4.30
C THR A 199 -20.88 10.48 -4.24
N GLN A 200 -19.59 10.59 -3.88
CA GLN A 200 -18.66 9.47 -3.77
C GLN A 200 -17.52 9.82 -2.81
N ASP A 201 -16.86 8.81 -2.24
CA ASP A 201 -15.67 9.06 -1.44
C ASP A 201 -14.57 9.74 -2.29
N VAL A 202 -13.84 10.67 -1.68
CA VAL A 202 -12.71 11.35 -2.31
C VAL A 202 -11.43 10.91 -1.61
N ILE A 203 -10.46 10.44 -2.40
CA ILE A 203 -9.15 10.01 -1.88
C ILE A 203 -8.09 10.93 -2.48
N LEU A 204 -7.41 11.68 -1.61
CA LEU A 204 -6.26 12.50 -1.96
C LEU A 204 -4.98 11.82 -1.46
N ILE A 205 -3.97 11.71 -2.32
CA ILE A 205 -2.65 11.18 -1.97
C ILE A 205 -1.59 12.22 -2.29
N PHE A 206 -0.86 12.64 -1.27
CA PHE A 206 0.34 13.45 -1.39
C PHE A 206 1.56 12.53 -1.24
N TYR A 207 2.33 12.35 -2.31
CA TYR A 207 3.59 11.60 -2.29
C TYR A 207 4.75 12.51 -1.85
N THR A 208 5.80 11.89 -1.31
CA THR A 208 7.09 12.54 -0.95
C THR A 208 6.93 13.80 -0.09
N VAL A 209 6.02 13.76 0.90
CA VAL A 209 5.68 14.91 1.76
C VAL A 209 6.89 15.45 2.53
N ASP A 210 7.92 14.61 2.73
CA ASP A 210 9.23 14.97 3.29
C ASP A 210 9.99 16.05 2.48
N TYR A 211 9.63 16.26 1.21
CA TYR A 211 10.18 17.35 0.38
C TYR A 211 9.51 18.71 0.63
N MET A 212 8.40 18.76 1.37
CA MET A 212 7.77 20.03 1.74
C MET A 212 8.54 20.70 2.89
N PRO A 213 8.89 22.00 2.78
CA PRO A 213 9.38 22.74 3.92
C PRO A 213 8.35 22.74 5.07
N PRO A 214 8.75 22.61 6.34
CA PRO A 214 7.81 22.54 7.46
C PRO A 214 6.79 23.68 7.52
N LYS A 215 7.21 24.90 7.15
CA LYS A 215 6.33 26.07 7.06
C LYS A 215 5.25 25.92 5.98
N VAL A 216 5.60 25.34 4.83
CA VAL A 216 4.67 25.11 3.72
C VAL A 216 3.70 23.99 4.07
N LEU A 217 4.19 22.91 4.69
CA LEU A 217 3.32 21.82 5.16
C LEU A 217 2.31 22.33 6.20
N MET A 218 2.76 23.11 7.18
CA MET A 218 1.87 23.68 8.20
C MET A 218 0.81 24.59 7.59
N ALA A 219 1.23 25.52 6.72
CA ALA A 219 0.30 26.41 6.04
C ALA A 219 -0.66 25.64 5.11
N TRP A 220 -0.19 24.57 4.46
CA TRP A 220 -1.07 23.69 3.68
C TRP A 220 -2.12 23.01 4.55
N LEU A 221 -1.78 22.51 5.73
CA LEU A 221 -2.77 21.94 6.65
C LEU A 221 -3.80 22.99 7.09
N GLN A 222 -3.38 24.22 7.35
CA GLN A 222 -4.26 25.31 7.77
C GLN A 222 -5.15 25.85 6.65
N GLU A 223 -4.61 25.97 5.43
CA GLU A 223 -5.35 26.57 4.30
C GLU A 223 -6.18 25.54 3.53
N PHE A 224 -5.78 24.28 3.52
CA PHE A 224 -6.48 23.22 2.78
C PHE A 224 -7.22 22.24 3.69
N TRP A 225 -6.56 21.68 4.73
CA TRP A 225 -7.16 20.59 5.51
C TRP A 225 -8.21 21.10 6.51
N GLU A 226 -7.89 22.11 7.31
CA GLU A 226 -8.82 22.65 8.31
C GLU A 226 -10.15 23.16 7.69
N PRO A 227 -10.13 23.96 6.61
CA PRO A 227 -11.38 24.46 6.03
C PRO A 227 -12.19 23.36 5.35
N LEU A 228 -11.52 22.38 4.74
CA LEU A 228 -12.19 21.21 4.15
C LEU A 228 -12.91 20.38 5.21
N VAL A 229 -12.28 20.14 6.36
CA VAL A 229 -12.91 19.39 7.46
C VAL A 229 -14.09 20.17 8.03
N ALA A 230 -13.91 21.47 8.28
CA ALA A 230 -14.98 22.33 8.79
C ALA A 230 -16.20 22.35 7.87
N GLU A 231 -15.99 22.50 6.56
CA GLU A 231 -17.08 22.53 5.57
C GLU A 231 -17.81 21.17 5.47
N VAL A 232 -17.09 20.06 5.66
CA VAL A 232 -17.71 18.73 5.69
C VAL A 232 -18.49 18.51 6.99
N GLU A 233 -17.97 18.96 8.13
CA GLU A 233 -18.67 18.85 9.43
C GLU A 233 -19.92 19.73 9.49
N GLU A 234 -19.88 20.95 8.95
CA GLU A 234 -21.03 21.86 8.87
C GLU A 234 -22.14 21.31 7.97
N ASN A 235 -21.79 20.71 6.83
CA ASN A 235 -22.77 20.20 5.87
C ASN A 235 -23.18 18.73 6.09
N CYS A 236 -22.49 18.01 6.98
CA CYS A 236 -22.83 16.66 7.41
C CYS A 236 -22.78 16.62 8.94
N PRO A 237 -23.80 17.17 9.64
CA PRO A 237 -23.85 17.04 11.09
C PRO A 237 -23.81 15.56 11.44
N HIS A 238 -22.85 15.20 12.28
CA HIS A 238 -22.82 13.89 12.91
C HIS A 238 -24.22 13.60 13.46
N SER A 239 -24.80 12.46 13.08
CA SER A 239 -25.85 11.88 13.92
C SER A 239 -25.17 11.58 15.25
N GLU A 240 -25.28 12.51 16.20
CA GLU A 240 -25.14 12.21 17.61
C GLU A 240 -26.10 11.06 17.87
N GLN A 241 -25.58 9.83 17.89
CA GLN A 241 -26.28 8.74 18.54
C GLN A 241 -26.26 9.09 20.01
N ASN A 242 -27.35 9.73 20.43
CA ASN A 242 -27.82 9.81 21.80
C ASN A 242 -27.57 8.47 22.50
N THR A 243 -26.56 8.41 23.36
CA THR A 243 -26.55 7.46 24.48
C THR A 243 -27.24 8.14 25.65
N HIS A 244 -28.55 7.89 25.72
CA HIS A 244 -29.25 7.70 26.99
C HIS A 244 -28.87 6.34 27.58
#